data_AF-A0A3C1S8E3-F1
#
_entry.id   AF-A0A3C1S8E3-F1
#
_cell.length_a   1.000
_cell.length_b   1.000
_cell.length_c   1.000
_cell.angle_alpha   90.00
_cell.angle_beta   90.00
_cell.angle_gamma   90.00
#
_symmetry.space_group_name_H-M   'P 1'
#
loop_
_entity.id
_entity.type
_entity.pdbx_description
1 polymer ?
#
loop_
_entity_poly.entity_id
_entity_poly.type
_entity_poly.pdbx_seq_one_letter_code
_entity_poly.pdbx_strand_id
1 'polypeptide(L)'
;MSWWTIITALESVITKPLELITDWAREPLRKWEFERQIKQKECESELRMKEEVHKSNLHIKRETEIVRILQEIEELKKDKQFERMKATSEAILKYQKELSNINREAISAIGNMQIELREKAQNLIHDKVVRYKEFQKIATDEAMVDFKRIEDNFADNDRAKDILYRAVDQRLANVIKAADNFLLELSKDISSINQSICMLSDSGQKFIQNHLGQYKVIEFSDNDVKRLE
;
A
#
# COMPACT_ATOMS: atom_id res chain seq x y z
N MET A 1 -31.52 67.83 -101.27
CA MET A 1 -31.50 67.71 -99.80
C MET A 1 -32.89 67.30 -99.34
N SER A 2 -32.99 66.18 -98.64
CA SER A 2 -34.15 65.29 -98.59
C SER A 2 -35.15 65.68 -97.48
N TRP A 3 -36.45 65.62 -97.78
CA TRP A 3 -37.57 65.79 -96.85
C TRP A 3 -37.56 64.82 -95.64
N TRP A 4 -36.78 63.75 -95.69
CA TRP A 4 -36.66 62.77 -94.59
C TRP A 4 -35.97 63.32 -93.33
N THR A 5 -35.04 64.29 -93.44
CA THR A 5 -34.37 64.88 -92.26
C THR A 5 -35.26 65.88 -91.51
N ILE A 6 -36.28 66.45 -92.18
CA ILE A 6 -37.24 67.36 -91.55
C ILE A 6 -38.30 66.56 -90.79
N ILE A 7 -38.74 65.42 -91.33
CA ILE A 7 -39.72 64.54 -90.68
C ILE A 7 -39.13 63.91 -89.41
N THR A 8 -37.88 63.42 -89.44
CA THR A 8 -37.23 62.88 -88.23
C THR A 8 -36.94 63.96 -87.18
N ALA A 9 -36.65 65.19 -87.59
CA ALA A 9 -36.52 66.32 -86.67
C ALA A 9 -37.87 66.71 -86.04
N LEU A 10 -38.95 66.76 -86.82
CA LEU A 10 -40.31 67.08 -86.34
C LEU A 10 -40.88 65.97 -85.44
N GLU A 11 -40.64 64.72 -85.80
CA GLU A 11 -40.97 63.55 -84.99
C GLU A 11 -40.25 63.63 -83.65
N SER A 12 -38.95 63.95 -83.62
CA SER A 12 -38.19 64.16 -82.39
C SER A 12 -38.63 65.38 -81.55
N VAL A 13 -39.37 66.33 -82.11
CA VAL A 13 -39.91 67.50 -81.38
C VAL A 13 -41.27 67.18 -80.76
N ILE A 14 -42.04 66.25 -81.33
CA ILE A 14 -43.37 65.85 -80.85
C ILE A 14 -43.30 64.59 -79.96
N THR A 15 -42.42 63.64 -80.26
CA THR A 15 -42.28 62.41 -79.47
C THR A 15 -41.60 62.66 -78.13
N LYS A 16 -40.60 63.56 -78.06
CA LYS A 16 -39.91 63.90 -76.81
C LYS A 16 -40.82 64.42 -75.69
N PRO A 17 -41.75 65.37 -75.90
CA PRO A 17 -42.66 65.80 -74.84
C PRO A 17 -43.66 64.69 -74.46
N LEU A 18 -44.04 63.83 -75.41
CA LEU A 18 -44.91 62.69 -75.13
C LEU A 18 -44.19 61.64 -74.27
N GLU A 19 -42.95 61.32 -74.60
CA GLU A 19 -42.04 60.49 -73.83
C GLU A 19 -41.81 61.07 -72.43
N LEU A 20 -41.62 62.40 -72.33
CA LEU A 20 -41.46 63.12 -71.06
C LEU A 20 -42.70 62.97 -70.15
N ILE A 21 -43.91 63.05 -70.71
CA ILE A 21 -45.18 62.89 -69.96
C ILE A 21 -45.38 61.43 -69.55
N THR A 22 -45.05 60.48 -70.43
CA THR A 22 -45.13 59.05 -70.07
C THR A 22 -44.08 58.66 -69.04
N ASP A 23 -42.90 59.27 -69.08
CA ASP A 23 -41.85 59.08 -68.08
C ASP A 23 -42.23 59.77 -66.76
N TRP A 24 -42.86 60.95 -66.80
CA TRP A 24 -43.40 61.64 -65.63
C TRP A 24 -44.53 60.86 -64.94
N ALA A 25 -45.40 60.20 -65.72
CA ALA A 25 -46.45 59.33 -65.17
C ALA A 25 -45.90 57.99 -64.64
N ARG A 26 -44.78 57.48 -65.20
CA ARG A 26 -44.13 56.24 -64.76
C ARG A 26 -43.18 56.44 -63.58
N GLU A 27 -42.60 57.62 -63.40
CA GLU A 27 -41.70 57.98 -62.31
C GLU A 27 -42.24 57.65 -60.90
N PRO A 28 -43.48 58.03 -60.52
CA PRO A 28 -44.01 57.73 -59.19
C PRO A 28 -44.24 56.22 -58.97
N LEU A 29 -44.63 55.49 -60.01
CA LEU A 29 -44.78 54.03 -59.96
C LEU A 29 -43.42 53.32 -59.81
N ARG A 30 -42.41 53.77 -60.57
CA ARG A 30 -41.02 53.29 -60.43
C ARG A 30 -40.46 53.58 -59.04
N LYS A 31 -40.78 54.73 -58.47
CA LYS A 31 -40.37 55.10 -57.11
C LYS A 31 -41.01 54.21 -56.05
N TRP A 32 -42.30 53.88 -56.19
CA TRP A 32 -42.98 52.95 -55.28
C TRP A 32 -42.50 51.51 -55.42
N GLU A 33 -42.23 51.03 -56.64
CA GLU A 33 -41.61 49.72 -56.84
C GLU A 33 -40.20 49.68 -56.25
N PHE A 34 -39.41 50.74 -56.43
CA PHE A 34 -38.08 50.88 -55.85
C PHE A 34 -38.13 50.92 -54.32
N GLU A 35 -39.05 51.68 -53.71
CA GLU A 35 -39.26 51.68 -52.26
C GLU A 35 -39.71 50.32 -51.73
N ARG A 36 -40.57 49.60 -52.47
CA ARG A 36 -41.01 48.25 -52.08
C ARG A 36 -39.87 47.24 -52.17
N GLN A 37 -39.02 47.35 -53.20
CA GLN A 37 -37.81 46.54 -53.35
C GLN A 37 -36.77 46.87 -52.28
N ILE A 38 -36.60 48.14 -51.90
CA ILE A 38 -35.74 48.54 -50.79
C ILE A 38 -36.25 47.94 -49.49
N LYS A 39 -37.53 48.14 -49.15
CA LYS A 39 -38.13 47.58 -47.93
C LYS A 39 -38.06 46.06 -47.88
N GLN A 40 -38.24 45.40 -49.03
CA GLN A 40 -38.10 43.95 -49.12
C GLN A 40 -36.64 43.51 -48.89
N LYS A 41 -35.67 44.20 -49.48
CA LYS A 41 -34.24 43.93 -49.24
C LYS A 41 -33.82 44.24 -47.80
N GLU A 42 -34.35 45.30 -47.20
CA GLU A 42 -34.13 45.64 -45.79
C GLU A 42 -34.70 44.57 -44.87
N CYS A 43 -35.95 44.13 -45.12
CA CYS A 43 -36.58 43.05 -44.38
C CYS A 43 -35.81 41.71 -44.54
N GLU A 44 -35.39 41.37 -45.75
CA GLU A 44 -34.56 40.19 -46.01
C GLU A 44 -33.19 40.29 -45.34
N SER A 45 -32.57 41.47 -45.33
CA SER A 45 -31.30 41.72 -44.65
C SER A 45 -31.45 41.59 -43.13
N GLU A 46 -32.49 42.15 -42.55
CA GLU A 46 -32.80 42.03 -41.13
C GLU A 46 -33.09 40.58 -40.72
N LEU A 47 -33.83 39.83 -41.54
CA LEU A 47 -34.10 38.42 -41.31
C LEU A 47 -32.81 37.61 -41.35
N ARG A 48 -31.95 37.84 -42.35
CA ARG A 48 -30.62 37.18 -42.43
C ARG A 48 -29.74 37.53 -41.23
N MET A 49 -29.71 38.80 -40.81
CA MET A 49 -28.98 39.22 -39.62
C MET A 49 -29.51 38.53 -38.36
N LYS A 50 -30.83 38.44 -38.20
CA LYS A 50 -31.46 37.72 -37.08
C LYS A 50 -31.16 36.22 -37.13
N GLU A 51 -31.19 35.59 -38.29
CA GLU A 51 -30.84 34.18 -38.48
C GLU A 51 -29.39 33.90 -38.10
N GLU A 52 -28.44 34.72 -38.56
CA GLU A 52 -27.01 34.55 -38.23
C GLU A 52 -26.73 34.80 -36.74
N VAL A 53 -27.35 35.83 -36.15
CA VAL A 53 -27.29 36.05 -34.70
C VAL A 53 -27.88 34.87 -33.94
N HIS A 54 -28.99 34.30 -34.41
CA HIS A 54 -29.62 33.16 -33.76
C HIS A 54 -28.77 31.89 -33.89
N LYS A 55 -28.16 31.64 -35.06
CA LYS A 55 -27.20 30.54 -35.27
C LYS A 55 -25.98 30.69 -34.38
N SER A 56 -25.40 31.88 -34.30
CA SER A 56 -24.26 32.17 -33.42
C SER A 56 -24.62 31.94 -31.94
N ASN A 57 -25.77 32.45 -31.50
CA ASN A 57 -26.27 32.21 -30.14
C ASN A 57 -26.52 30.73 -29.83
N LEU A 58 -27.07 29.97 -30.80
CA LEU A 58 -27.25 28.53 -30.65
C LEU A 58 -25.91 27.80 -30.56
N HIS A 59 -24.90 28.24 -31.33
CA HIS A 59 -23.56 27.67 -31.29
C HIS A 59 -22.88 27.92 -29.95
N ILE A 60 -22.90 29.16 -29.46
CA ILE A 60 -22.38 29.55 -28.15
C ILE A 60 -23.06 28.75 -27.03
N LYS A 61 -24.39 28.60 -27.09
CA LYS A 61 -25.14 27.77 -26.12
C LYS A 61 -24.70 26.31 -26.15
N ARG A 62 -24.48 25.72 -27.33
CA ARG A 62 -23.99 24.33 -27.44
C ARG A 62 -22.59 24.18 -26.87
N GLU A 63 -21.68 25.10 -27.19
CA GLU A 63 -20.30 25.04 -26.70
C GLU A 63 -20.23 25.22 -25.19
N THR A 64 -20.99 26.17 -24.63
CA THR A 64 -21.07 26.36 -23.17
C THR A 64 -21.69 25.16 -22.45
N GLU A 65 -22.67 24.48 -23.06
CA GLU A 65 -23.23 23.24 -22.53
C GLU A 65 -22.20 22.10 -22.55
N ILE A 66 -21.46 21.96 -23.66
CA ILE A 66 -20.40 20.95 -23.79
C ILE A 66 -19.31 21.16 -22.74
N VAL A 67 -18.87 22.41 -22.53
CA VAL A 67 -17.86 22.74 -21.52
C VAL A 67 -18.35 22.39 -20.12
N ARG A 68 -19.61 22.69 -19.79
CA ARG A 68 -20.20 22.34 -18.49
C ARG A 68 -20.27 20.82 -18.29
N ILE A 69 -20.74 20.09 -19.30
CA ILE A 69 -20.82 18.63 -19.26
C ILE A 69 -19.41 18.01 -19.10
N LEU A 70 -18.40 18.57 -19.77
CA LEU A 70 -17.02 18.11 -19.61
C LEU A 70 -16.49 18.34 -18.19
N GLN A 71 -16.78 19.49 -17.58
CA GLN A 71 -16.43 19.77 -16.19
C GLN A 71 -17.12 18.79 -15.23
N GLU A 72 -18.42 18.56 -15.41
CA GLU A 72 -19.20 17.61 -14.60
C GLU A 72 -18.65 16.18 -14.74
N ILE A 73 -18.29 15.74 -15.96
CA ILE A 73 -17.65 14.44 -16.19
C ILE A 73 -16.31 14.34 -15.46
N GLU A 74 -15.52 15.41 -15.45
CA GLU A 74 -14.23 15.43 -14.77
C GLU A 74 -14.39 15.38 -13.25
N GLU A 75 -15.33 16.12 -12.68
CA GLU A 75 -15.69 16.07 -11.27
C GLU A 75 -16.15 14.66 -10.87
N LEU A 76 -17.08 14.07 -11.62
CA LEU A 76 -17.56 12.69 -11.39
C LEU A 76 -16.43 11.65 -11.48
N LYS A 77 -15.45 11.86 -12.36
CA LYS A 77 -14.28 10.98 -12.47
C LYS A 77 -13.39 11.10 -11.24
N LYS A 78 -13.14 12.32 -10.75
CA LYS A 78 -12.35 12.58 -9.53
C LYS A 78 -13.04 11.98 -8.30
N ASP A 79 -14.35 12.17 -8.16
CA ASP A 79 -15.12 11.62 -7.03
C ASP A 79 -15.07 10.10 -7.01
N LYS A 80 -15.27 9.44 -8.16
CA LYS A 80 -15.20 7.98 -8.26
C LYS A 80 -13.79 7.44 -7.98
N GLN A 81 -12.75 8.17 -8.38
CA GLN A 81 -11.37 7.83 -8.03
C GLN A 81 -11.13 7.99 -6.53
N PHE A 82 -11.64 9.06 -5.94
CA PHE A 82 -11.54 9.33 -4.51
C PHE A 82 -12.27 8.27 -3.68
N GLU A 83 -13.48 7.83 -4.08
CA GLU A 83 -14.21 6.75 -3.42
C GLU A 83 -13.43 5.43 -3.45
N ARG A 84 -12.87 5.07 -4.62
CA ARG A 84 -12.02 3.89 -4.74
C ARG A 84 -10.79 3.99 -3.84
N MET A 85 -10.14 5.15 -3.84
CA MET A 85 -8.96 5.40 -3.03
C MET A 85 -9.28 5.36 -1.53
N LYS A 86 -10.43 5.89 -1.13
CA LYS A 86 -10.91 5.81 0.25
C LYS A 86 -11.18 4.37 0.66
N ALA A 87 -11.88 3.60 -0.16
CA ALA A 87 -12.15 2.19 0.11
C ALA A 87 -10.86 1.36 0.20
N THR A 88 -9.90 1.60 -0.70
CA THR A 88 -8.59 0.92 -0.64
C THR A 88 -7.79 1.36 0.58
N SER A 89 -7.79 2.65 0.91
CA SER A 89 -7.10 3.19 2.09
C SER A 89 -7.69 2.64 3.40
N GLU A 90 -9.01 2.59 3.53
CA GLU A 90 -9.69 2.00 4.69
C GLU A 90 -9.36 0.51 4.84
N ALA A 91 -9.35 -0.25 3.73
CA ALA A 91 -8.93 -1.64 3.74
C ALA A 91 -7.47 -1.79 4.20
N ILE A 92 -6.55 -1.00 3.63
CA ILE A 92 -5.12 -1.00 4.00
C ILE A 92 -4.96 -0.67 5.49
N LEU A 93 -5.64 0.36 6.00
CA LEU A 93 -5.56 0.77 7.39
C LEU A 93 -6.08 -0.32 8.34
N LYS A 94 -7.15 -1.01 7.96
CA LYS A 94 -7.69 -2.14 8.71
C LYS A 94 -6.69 -3.30 8.76
N TYR A 95 -6.11 -3.66 7.61
CA TYR A 95 -5.07 -4.68 7.54
C TYR A 95 -3.82 -4.30 8.34
N GLN A 96 -3.37 -3.05 8.29
CA GLN A 96 -2.23 -2.56 9.08
C GLN A 96 -2.50 -2.69 10.59
N LYS A 97 -3.71 -2.37 11.03
CA LYS A 97 -4.11 -2.49 12.43
C LYS A 97 -4.12 -3.94 12.89
N GLU A 98 -4.71 -4.84 12.10
CA GLU A 98 -4.74 -6.27 12.38
C GLU A 98 -3.33 -6.86 12.43
N LEU A 99 -2.49 -6.52 11.46
CA LEU A 99 -1.09 -6.96 11.41
C LEU A 99 -0.28 -6.45 12.60
N SER A 100 -0.46 -5.19 13.00
CA SER A 100 0.20 -4.62 14.18
C SER A 100 -0.19 -5.36 15.47
N ASN A 101 -1.47 -5.72 15.60
CA ASN A 101 -1.96 -6.52 16.73
C ASN A 101 -1.34 -7.92 16.72
N ILE A 102 -1.39 -8.64 15.60
CA ILE A 102 -0.78 -9.96 15.46
C ILE A 102 0.71 -9.91 15.77
N ASN A 103 1.42 -8.88 15.29
CA ASN A 103 2.84 -8.69 15.57
C ASN A 103 3.10 -8.47 17.06
N ARG A 104 2.27 -7.65 17.74
CA ARG A 104 2.38 -7.45 19.19
C ARG A 104 2.15 -8.76 19.95
N GLU A 105 1.14 -9.52 19.56
CA GLU A 105 0.84 -10.83 20.14
C GLU A 105 1.99 -11.82 19.91
N ALA A 106 2.56 -11.86 18.71
CA ALA A 106 3.71 -12.71 18.38
C ALA A 106 4.95 -12.34 19.20
N ILE A 107 5.27 -11.05 19.34
CA ILE A 107 6.39 -10.58 20.19
C ILE A 107 6.16 -11.02 21.64
N SER A 108 4.95 -10.81 22.16
CA SER A 108 4.63 -11.22 23.53
C SER A 108 4.75 -12.73 23.72
N ALA A 109 4.29 -13.52 22.76
CA ALA A 109 4.39 -14.97 22.80
C ALA A 109 5.84 -15.46 22.74
N ILE A 110 6.68 -14.86 21.88
CA ILE A 110 8.12 -15.16 21.80
C ILE A 110 8.81 -14.80 23.12
N GLY A 111 8.51 -13.63 23.69
CA GLY A 111 9.06 -13.19 24.97
C GLY A 111 8.68 -14.12 26.12
N ASN A 112 7.40 -14.51 26.21
CA ASN A 112 6.92 -15.46 27.21
C ASN A 112 7.60 -16.83 27.04
N MET A 113 7.69 -17.33 25.81
CA MET A 113 8.37 -18.59 25.50
C MET A 113 9.86 -18.53 25.89
N GLN A 114 10.55 -17.42 25.64
CA GLN A 114 11.94 -17.23 26.04
C GLN A 114 12.11 -17.32 27.56
N ILE A 115 11.20 -16.70 28.32
CA ILE A 115 11.21 -16.75 29.79
C ILE A 115 10.93 -18.18 30.27
N GLU A 116 9.88 -18.82 29.76
CA GLU A 116 9.51 -20.21 30.12
C GLU A 116 10.64 -21.20 29.81
N LEU A 117 11.31 -21.07 28.66
CA LEU A 117 12.41 -21.95 28.29
C LEU A 117 13.62 -21.75 29.20
N ARG A 118 13.92 -20.51 29.59
CA ARG A 118 14.98 -20.22 30.58
C ARG A 118 14.66 -20.80 31.93
N GLU A 119 13.42 -20.65 32.39
CA GLU A 119 12.96 -21.23 33.64
C GLU A 119 13.06 -22.76 33.62
N LYS A 120 12.59 -23.42 32.54
CA LYS A 120 12.72 -24.87 32.36
C LYS A 120 14.18 -25.32 32.36
N ALA A 121 15.07 -24.59 31.70
CA ALA A 121 16.50 -24.89 31.70
C ALA A 121 17.11 -24.77 33.11
N GLN A 122 16.77 -23.72 33.87
CA GLN A 122 17.22 -23.55 35.25
C GLN A 122 16.69 -24.65 36.18
N ASN A 123 15.40 -24.99 36.06
CA ASN A 123 14.79 -26.07 36.83
C ASN A 123 15.46 -27.41 36.51
N LEU A 124 15.81 -27.64 35.24
CA LEU A 124 16.56 -28.83 34.82
C LEU A 124 17.95 -28.88 35.46
N ILE A 125 18.70 -27.76 35.50
CA ILE A 125 19.98 -27.71 36.23
C ILE A 125 19.76 -28.12 37.67
N HIS A 126 18.78 -27.50 38.33
CA HIS A 126 18.52 -27.72 39.73
C HIS A 126 18.20 -29.19 40.02
N ASP A 127 17.25 -29.79 39.29
CA ASP A 127 16.88 -31.20 39.42
C ASP A 127 18.09 -32.13 39.21
N LYS A 128 18.90 -31.86 38.17
CA LYS A 128 20.07 -32.70 37.88
C LYS A 128 21.18 -32.54 38.93
N VAL A 129 21.39 -31.36 39.48
CA VAL A 129 22.34 -31.13 40.59
C VAL A 129 21.88 -31.81 41.88
N VAL A 130 20.57 -31.82 42.16
CA VAL A 130 20.01 -32.57 43.30
C VAL A 130 20.24 -34.06 43.12
N ARG A 131 19.85 -34.63 41.96
CA ARG A 131 20.09 -36.05 41.66
C ARG A 131 21.57 -36.42 41.69
N TYR A 132 22.45 -35.53 41.25
CA TYR A 132 23.90 -35.71 41.37
C TYR A 132 24.33 -35.92 42.83
N LYS A 133 23.85 -35.08 43.76
CA LYS A 133 24.18 -35.20 45.19
C LYS A 133 23.65 -36.52 45.76
N GLU A 134 22.47 -36.94 45.33
CA GLU A 134 21.88 -38.21 45.73
C GLU A 134 22.70 -39.40 45.23
N PHE A 135 23.10 -39.40 43.95
CA PHE A 135 23.96 -40.44 43.39
C PHE A 135 25.30 -40.54 44.09
N GLN A 136 25.92 -39.40 44.41
CA GLN A 136 27.16 -39.38 45.19
C GLN A 136 26.95 -39.96 46.58
N LYS A 137 25.86 -39.59 47.25
CA LYS A 137 25.52 -40.13 48.57
C LYS A 137 25.36 -41.64 48.54
N ILE A 138 24.62 -42.17 47.57
CA ILE A 138 24.46 -43.62 47.39
C ILE A 138 25.82 -44.29 47.15
N ALA A 139 26.64 -43.74 46.25
CA ALA A 139 27.96 -44.29 45.97
C ALA A 139 28.90 -44.26 47.19
N THR A 140 28.84 -43.21 48.01
CA THR A 140 29.61 -43.12 49.26
C THR A 140 29.07 -44.08 50.32
N ASP A 141 27.76 -44.26 50.42
CA ASP A 141 27.14 -45.18 51.37
C ASP A 141 27.49 -46.64 50.98
N GLU A 142 27.44 -46.98 49.69
CA GLU A 142 27.90 -48.28 49.17
C GLU A 142 29.39 -48.51 49.42
N ALA A 143 30.24 -47.51 49.18
CA ALA A 143 31.68 -47.59 49.47
C ALA A 143 31.92 -47.82 50.98
N MET A 144 31.16 -47.14 51.85
CA MET A 144 31.24 -47.30 53.31
C MET A 144 30.87 -48.74 53.74
N VAL A 145 29.85 -49.32 53.13
CA VAL A 145 29.46 -50.73 53.37
C VAL A 145 30.54 -51.68 52.86
N ASP A 146 31.09 -51.42 51.68
CA ASP A 146 32.18 -52.22 51.12
C ASP A 146 33.43 -52.18 52.02
N PHE A 147 33.78 -51.01 52.55
CA PHE A 147 34.89 -50.87 53.50
C PHE A 147 34.68 -51.67 54.78
N LYS A 148 33.48 -51.61 55.39
CA LYS A 148 33.15 -52.44 56.56
C LYS A 148 33.26 -53.93 56.26
N ARG A 149 32.76 -54.36 55.11
CA ARG A 149 32.83 -55.77 54.68
C ARG A 149 34.27 -56.24 54.46
N ILE A 150 35.17 -55.37 54.01
CA ILE A 150 36.59 -55.67 53.86
C ILE A 150 37.25 -55.85 55.25
N GLU A 151 36.92 -54.99 56.22
CA GLU A 151 37.38 -55.17 57.61
C GLU A 151 36.92 -56.50 58.21
N ASP A 152 35.64 -56.83 58.06
CA ASP A 152 35.03 -58.02 58.68
C ASP A 152 35.56 -59.34 58.09
N ASN A 153 35.74 -59.41 56.76
CA ASN A 153 36.06 -60.68 56.07
C ASN A 153 37.57 -60.90 55.86
N PHE A 154 38.40 -59.86 55.90
CA PHE A 154 39.84 -59.95 55.62
C PHE A 154 40.69 -59.46 56.79
N ALA A 155 40.16 -59.55 58.02
CA ALA A 155 40.79 -59.06 59.25
C ALA A 155 42.28 -59.42 59.38
N ASP A 156 42.67 -60.64 58.99
CA ASP A 156 44.01 -61.20 59.20
C ASP A 156 44.97 -61.01 58.00
N ASN A 157 44.54 -60.38 56.89
CA ASN A 157 45.36 -60.22 55.68
C ASN A 157 45.45 -58.75 55.24
N ASP A 158 46.42 -58.04 55.81
CA ASP A 158 46.69 -56.62 55.52
C ASP A 158 46.92 -56.33 54.03
N ARG A 159 47.57 -57.27 53.30
CA ARG A 159 47.84 -57.08 51.87
C ARG A 159 46.57 -57.16 51.03
N ALA A 160 45.63 -58.04 51.39
CA ALA A 160 44.34 -58.11 50.73
C ALA A 160 43.47 -56.88 51.04
N LYS A 161 43.49 -56.38 52.27
CA LYS A 161 42.80 -55.15 52.66
C LYS A 161 43.26 -53.94 51.84
N ASP A 162 44.57 -53.71 51.73
CA ASP A 162 45.12 -52.56 50.98
C ASP A 162 44.72 -52.61 49.49
N ILE A 163 44.75 -53.79 48.87
CA ILE A 163 44.33 -53.95 47.45
C ILE A 163 42.83 -53.66 47.29
N LEU A 164 41.98 -54.18 48.18
CA LEU A 164 40.53 -53.99 48.10
C LEU A 164 40.12 -52.55 48.43
N TYR A 165 40.77 -51.91 49.39
CA TYR A 165 40.57 -50.49 49.69
C TYR A 165 40.88 -49.60 48.51
N ARG A 166 42.03 -49.79 47.86
CA ARG A 166 42.36 -49.04 46.63
C ARG A 166 41.35 -49.28 45.52
N ALA A 167 40.83 -50.50 45.38
CA ALA A 167 39.81 -50.79 44.36
C ALA A 167 38.48 -50.06 44.63
N VAL A 168 38.03 -50.02 45.89
CA VAL A 168 36.81 -49.27 46.29
C VAL A 168 37.01 -47.76 46.13
N ASP A 169 38.16 -47.23 46.57
CA ASP A 169 38.51 -45.82 46.39
C ASP A 169 38.55 -45.43 44.91
N GLN A 170 39.19 -46.25 44.07
CA GLN A 170 39.26 -46.00 42.64
C GLN A 170 37.89 -46.07 41.97
N ARG A 171 36.99 -46.96 42.42
CA ARG A 171 35.60 -47.00 41.95
C ARG A 171 34.86 -45.72 42.34
N LEU A 172 34.97 -45.28 43.59
CA LEU A 172 34.32 -44.06 44.08
C LEU A 172 34.84 -42.82 43.32
N ALA A 173 36.16 -42.72 43.14
CA ALA A 173 36.79 -41.66 42.37
C ALA A 173 36.30 -41.63 40.91
N ASN A 174 36.12 -42.80 40.28
CA ASN A 174 35.57 -42.88 38.92
C ASN A 174 34.11 -42.42 38.85
N VAL A 175 33.28 -42.76 39.83
CA VAL A 175 31.88 -42.31 39.91
C VAL A 175 31.80 -40.80 40.09
N ILE A 176 32.60 -40.23 41.00
CA ILE A 176 32.69 -38.78 41.21
C ILE A 176 33.12 -38.08 39.92
N LYS A 177 34.18 -38.57 39.26
CA LYS A 177 34.68 -37.99 38.01
C LYS A 177 33.69 -38.07 36.86
N ALA A 178 32.95 -39.17 36.73
CA ALA A 178 31.90 -39.31 35.72
C ALA A 178 30.75 -38.31 35.97
N ALA A 179 30.40 -38.12 37.24
CA ALA A 179 29.36 -37.19 37.66
C ALA A 179 29.77 -35.72 37.44
N ASP A 180 31.03 -35.36 37.70
CA ASP A 180 31.59 -34.03 37.41
C ASP A 180 31.57 -33.74 35.90
N ASN A 181 32.00 -34.69 35.08
CA ASN A 181 31.96 -34.55 33.62
C ASN A 181 30.53 -34.35 33.12
N PHE A 182 29.57 -35.09 33.66
CA PHE A 182 28.15 -34.94 33.30
C PHE A 182 27.62 -33.53 33.63
N LEU A 183 27.97 -32.95 34.79
CA LEU A 183 27.57 -31.58 35.14
C LEU A 183 28.20 -30.53 34.22
N LEU A 184 29.45 -30.74 33.80
CA LEU A 184 30.13 -29.86 32.85
C LEU A 184 29.46 -29.91 31.46
N GLU A 185 29.13 -31.11 30.97
CA GLU A 185 28.38 -31.29 29.72
C GLU A 185 27.00 -30.64 29.80
N LEU A 186 26.27 -30.86 30.90
CA LEU A 186 24.94 -30.27 31.11
C LEU A 186 24.99 -28.73 31.12
N SER A 187 25.97 -28.14 31.78
CA SER A 187 26.20 -26.69 31.77
C SER A 187 26.46 -26.16 30.36
N LYS A 188 27.26 -26.89 29.58
CA LYS A 188 27.56 -26.56 28.19
C LYS A 188 26.31 -26.65 27.30
N ASP A 189 25.51 -27.70 27.46
CA ASP A 189 24.27 -27.89 26.70
C ASP A 189 23.26 -26.78 27.01
N ILE A 190 23.11 -26.38 28.27
CA ILE A 190 22.22 -25.27 28.64
C ILE A 190 22.74 -23.93 28.14
N SER A 191 24.05 -23.72 28.12
CA SER A 191 24.64 -22.54 27.46
C SER A 191 24.26 -22.51 25.96
N SER A 192 24.34 -23.65 25.28
CA SER A 192 23.92 -23.79 23.88
C SER A 192 22.42 -23.56 23.70
N ILE A 193 21.58 -24.10 24.59
CA ILE A 193 20.13 -23.86 24.58
C ILE A 193 19.83 -22.36 24.76
N ASN A 194 20.48 -21.69 25.72
CA ASN A 194 20.33 -20.26 25.94
C ASN A 194 20.73 -19.46 24.70
N GLN A 195 21.84 -19.83 24.05
CA GLN A 195 22.26 -19.19 22.80
C GLN A 195 21.24 -19.41 21.68
N SER A 196 20.67 -20.61 21.58
CA SER A 196 19.65 -20.96 20.59
C SER A 196 18.35 -20.19 20.81
N ILE A 197 17.93 -20.02 22.07
CA ILE A 197 16.79 -19.18 22.46
C ILE A 197 17.02 -17.73 22.07
N CYS A 198 18.22 -17.18 22.31
CA CYS A 198 18.57 -15.82 21.88
C CYS A 198 18.52 -15.69 20.35
N MET A 199 19.10 -16.65 19.62
CA MET A 199 19.05 -16.64 18.15
C MET A 199 17.62 -16.72 17.60
N LEU A 200 16.76 -17.53 18.21
CA LEU A 200 15.35 -17.64 17.82
C LEU A 200 14.60 -16.33 18.08
N SER A 201 14.84 -15.68 19.23
CA SER A 201 14.29 -14.37 19.55
C SER A 201 14.75 -13.30 18.56
N ASP A 202 16.05 -13.24 18.27
CA ASP A 202 16.63 -12.27 17.34
C ASP A 202 16.11 -12.49 15.91
N SER A 203 16.00 -13.75 15.49
CA SER A 203 15.45 -14.11 14.18
C SER A 203 13.96 -13.75 14.08
N GLY A 204 13.17 -14.05 15.11
CA GLY A 204 11.77 -13.66 15.20
C GLY A 204 11.59 -12.14 15.16
N GLN A 205 12.42 -11.41 15.91
CA GLN A 205 12.40 -9.95 15.91
C GLN A 205 12.80 -9.37 14.55
N LYS A 206 13.84 -9.90 13.90
CA LYS A 206 14.24 -9.49 12.54
C LYS A 206 13.16 -9.80 11.51
N PHE A 207 12.50 -10.95 11.61
CA PHE A 207 11.37 -11.29 10.76
C PHE A 207 10.26 -10.26 10.89
N ILE A 208 9.88 -9.88 12.12
CA ILE A 208 8.89 -8.84 12.37
C ILE A 208 9.38 -7.47 11.87
N GLN A 209 10.64 -7.09 12.11
CA GLN A 209 11.19 -5.82 11.63
C GLN A 209 11.22 -5.72 10.10
N ASN A 210 11.66 -6.78 9.42
CA ASN A 210 11.68 -6.84 7.96
C ASN A 210 10.25 -6.80 7.41
N HIS A 211 9.34 -7.53 8.04
CA HIS A 211 7.93 -7.52 7.67
C HIS A 211 7.25 -6.19 7.97
N LEU A 212 7.74 -5.38 8.91
CA LEU A 212 7.27 -3.99 9.11
C LEU A 212 7.92 -3.03 8.11
N GLY A 213 9.21 -3.21 7.81
CA GLY A 213 9.99 -2.37 6.92
C GLY A 213 9.55 -2.42 5.46
N GLN A 214 9.14 -3.61 4.97
CA GLN A 214 8.64 -3.77 3.61
C GLN A 214 7.36 -2.95 3.34
N TYR A 215 6.58 -2.60 4.37
CA TYR A 215 5.30 -1.90 4.19
C TYR A 215 5.39 -0.39 4.36
N LYS A 216 6.41 0.13 5.06
CA LYS A 216 6.75 1.57 4.98
C LYS A 216 7.07 2.02 3.55
N VAL A 217 7.52 1.08 2.70
CA VAL A 217 7.77 1.35 1.27
C VAL A 217 6.47 1.46 0.47
N ILE A 218 5.39 0.80 0.91
CA ILE A 218 4.06 0.91 0.27
C ILE A 218 3.40 2.26 0.62
N GLU A 219 3.81 2.90 1.72
CA GLU A 219 3.28 4.20 2.16
C GLU A 219 3.70 5.38 1.27
N PHE A 220 4.66 5.24 0.34
CA PHE A 220 5.08 6.36 -0.52
C PHE A 220 5.39 5.92 -1.96
N SER A 221 4.35 5.57 -2.72
CA SER A 221 4.26 6.06 -4.11
C SER A 221 3.82 7.53 -4.05
N ASP A 222 4.71 8.39 -3.56
CA ASP A 222 4.50 9.85 -3.46
C ASP A 222 4.41 10.52 -4.85
N ASN A 223 4.51 9.72 -5.92
CA ASN A 223 4.36 10.16 -7.30
C ASN A 223 2.90 10.16 -7.80
N ASP A 224 1.96 9.52 -7.07
CA ASP A 224 0.56 9.50 -7.48
C ASP A 224 -0.27 10.61 -6.81
N VAL A 225 0.14 11.10 -5.63
CA VAL A 225 -0.55 12.19 -4.92
C VAL A 225 -0.22 13.56 -5.50
N LYS A 226 1.01 13.78 -5.99
CA LYS A 226 1.43 15.04 -6.64
C LYS A 226 0.91 15.25 -8.06
N ARG A 227 0.09 14.34 -8.59
CA ARG A 227 -0.61 14.51 -9.88
C ARG A 227 -2.03 15.04 -9.74
N LEU A 228 -2.45 15.40 -8.52
CA LEU A 228 -3.78 15.91 -8.20
C LEU A 228 -3.80 17.38 -7.77
N GLU A 229 -2.64 18.05 -7.70
CA GLU A 229 -2.53 19.52 -7.65
C GLU A 229 -2.24 20.08 -9.05
#